data_AF-A0A916QP28-F1
#
_entry.id   AF-A0A916QP28-F1
#
_cell.length_a   1.000
_cell.length_b   1.000
_cell.length_c   1.000
_cell.angle_alpha   90.00
_cell.angle_beta   90.00
_cell.angle_gamma   90.00
#
_symmetry.space_group_name_H-M   'P 1'
#
loop_
_entity.id
_entity.type
_entity.pdbx_description
1 polymer ?
#
loop_
_entity_poly.entity_id
_entity_poly.type
_entity_poly.pdbx_seq_one_letter_code
_entity_poly.pdbx_strand_id
1 'polypeptide(L)'
;MSVALLIAYRNRENHLKTLINWASGLGYFESPDFEFILVEQSNSPSCQNMCLEYGIKYHHVCDNGIFHKSRLLNIGLNLSNAEFIAPFDIDLVPIKDSLKMHLAIASKYKDSLLWDIG
;
A
#
# COMPACT_ATOMS: atom_id res chain seq x y z
N MET A 1 -15.17 -6.06 1.44
CA MET A 1 -14.63 -5.13 0.42
C MET A 1 -13.20 -4.86 0.84
N SER A 2 -12.23 -4.93 -0.08
CA SER A 2 -10.82 -4.81 0.25
C SER A 2 -10.20 -3.57 -0.38
N VAL A 3 -9.16 -3.03 0.26
CA VAL A 3 -8.33 -1.95 -0.28
C VAL A 3 -6.87 -2.37 -0.31
N ALA A 4 -6.20 -2.12 -1.43
CA ALA A 4 -4.75 -2.25 -1.52
C ALA A 4 -4.08 -0.89 -1.29
N LEU A 5 -3.16 -0.87 -0.33
CA LEU A 5 -2.25 0.23 -0.05
C LEU A 5 -0.99 0.06 -0.90
N LEU A 6 -0.84 0.89 -1.93
CA LEU A 6 0.28 0.83 -2.85
C LEU A 6 1.40 1.74 -2.38
N ILE A 7 2.55 1.15 -2.06
CA ILE A 7 3.68 1.83 -1.42
C ILE A 7 4.88 1.80 -2.38
N ALA A 8 5.24 2.95 -2.92
CA ALA A 8 6.48 3.11 -3.66
C ALA A 8 7.64 3.34 -2.68
N TYR A 9 8.71 2.56 -2.79
CA TYR A 9 9.78 2.52 -1.79
C TYR A 9 11.18 2.63 -2.39
N ARG A 10 12.07 3.40 -1.74
CA ARG A 10 13.52 3.39 -2.00
C ARG A 10 14.28 3.92 -0.78
N ASN A 11 15.06 3.05 -0.13
CA ASN A 11 15.98 3.42 0.95
C ASN A 11 15.32 4.23 2.10
N ARG A 12 14.15 3.77 2.58
CA ARG A 12 13.37 4.43 3.65
C ARG A 12 13.12 3.49 4.84
N GLU A 13 14.13 2.73 5.26
CA GLU A 13 14.00 1.67 6.28
C GLU A 13 13.31 2.13 7.58
N ASN A 14 13.72 3.28 8.13
CA ASN A 14 13.09 3.80 9.35
C ASN A 14 11.60 4.09 9.16
N HIS A 15 11.20 4.64 8.01
CA HIS A 15 9.80 4.92 7.72
C HIS A 15 9.01 3.62 7.52
N LEU A 16 9.61 2.59 6.92
CA LEU A 16 8.98 1.27 6.82
C LEU A 16 8.76 0.65 8.20
N LYS A 17 9.74 0.71 9.10
CA LYS A 17 9.58 0.27 10.49
C LYS A 17 8.47 1.04 11.20
N THR A 18 8.39 2.35 11.00
CA THR A 18 7.31 3.18 11.54
C THR A 18 5.93 2.76 11.00
N LEU A 19 5.81 2.56 9.69
CA LEU A 19 4.58 2.08 9.05
C LEU A 19 4.17 0.71 9.59
N ILE A 20 5.11 -0.23 9.69
CA ILE A 20 4.85 -1.57 10.21
C ILE A 20 4.38 -1.51 11.67
N ASN A 21 5.09 -0.77 12.52
CA ASN A 21 4.71 -0.64 13.93
C ASN A 21 3.30 -0.05 14.09
N TRP A 22 2.99 0.98 13.31
CA TRP A 22 1.65 1.57 13.30
C TRP A 22 0.59 0.57 12.80
N ALA A 23 0.86 -0.12 11.68
CA ALA A 23 -0.10 -1.02 11.06
C ALA A 23 -0.39 -2.24 11.94
N SER A 24 0.66 -2.85 12.50
CA SER A 24 0.57 -3.96 13.46
C SER A 24 -0.15 -3.53 14.74
N GLY A 25 0.14 -2.33 15.26
CA GLY A 25 -0.50 -1.81 16.47
C GLY A 25 -2.02 -1.63 16.35
N LEU A 26 -2.55 -1.55 15.12
CA LEU A 26 -3.98 -1.41 14.83
C LEU A 26 -4.61 -2.67 14.20
N GLY A 27 -3.83 -3.75 14.07
CA GLY A 27 -4.27 -5.03 13.54
C GLY A 27 -4.59 -5.01 12.04
N TYR A 28 -3.88 -4.19 11.26
CA TYR A 28 -4.15 -4.05 9.82
C TYR A 28 -3.63 -5.23 8.99
N PHE A 29 -2.54 -5.88 9.39
CA PHE A 29 -1.96 -7.01 8.64
C PHE A 29 -2.79 -8.29 8.80
N GLU A 30 -3.54 -8.41 9.89
CA GLU A 30 -4.43 -9.53 10.18
C GLU A 30 -5.82 -9.34 9.57
N SER A 31 -6.15 -8.13 9.11
CA SER A 31 -7.44 -7.81 8.54
C SER A 31 -7.48 -8.19 7.05
N PRO A 32 -8.45 -9.02 6.61
CA PRO A 32 -8.58 -9.38 5.19
C PRO A 32 -9.03 -8.20 4.31
N ASP A 33 -9.43 -7.08 4.92
CA ASP A 33 -9.87 -5.88 4.21
C ASP A 33 -8.71 -5.04 3.69
N PHE A 34 -7.47 -5.29 4.16
CA PHE A 34 -6.29 -4.50 3.81
C PHE A 34 -5.21 -5.37 3.17
N GLU A 35 -4.84 -5.01 1.94
CA GLU A 35 -3.67 -5.56 1.26
C GLU A 35 -2.56 -4.49 1.26
N PHE A 36 -1.35 -4.83 1.71
CA PHE A 36 -0.20 -3.94 1.62
C PHE A 36 0.70 -4.41 0.49
N ILE A 37 0.97 -3.53 -0.48
CA ILE A 37 1.84 -3.83 -1.63
C ILE A 37 2.98 -2.81 -1.64
N LEU A 38 4.20 -3.28 -1.42
CA LEU A 38 5.42 -2.47 -1.47
C LEU A 38 6.21 -2.80 -2.73
N VAL A 39 6.46 -1.77 -3.55
CA VAL A 39 7.30 -1.85 -4.74
C VAL A 39 8.58 -1.06 -4.49
N GLU A 40 9.68 -1.76 -4.34
CA GLU A 40 11.01 -1.21 -4.10
C GLU A 40 11.73 -0.91 -5.43
N GLN A 41 12.32 0.27 -5.56
CA GLN A 41 13.29 0.58 -6.60
C GLN A 41 14.69 0.76 -6.00
N SER A 42 15.60 -0.17 -6.28
CA SER A 42 16.98 -0.14 -5.79
C SER A 42 17.87 -1.09 -6.60
N ASN A 43 19.19 -1.08 -6.37
CA ASN A 43 20.12 -2.08 -6.92
C ASN A 43 19.80 -3.51 -6.51
N SER A 44 19.39 -3.68 -5.26
CA SER A 44 19.28 -4.95 -4.60
C SER A 44 18.17 -4.86 -3.56
N PRO A 45 17.34 -5.91 -3.40
CA PRO A 45 16.29 -5.94 -2.39
C PRO A 45 16.84 -5.56 -1.02
N SER A 46 16.29 -4.51 -0.40
CA SER A 46 16.75 -4.03 0.91
C SER A 46 15.76 -4.30 2.02
N CYS A 47 14.47 -4.44 1.70
CA CYS A 47 13.41 -4.64 2.70
C CYS A 47 12.56 -5.90 2.52
N GLN A 48 12.92 -6.79 1.57
CA GLN A 48 12.14 -7.99 1.27
C GLN A 48 11.81 -8.84 2.50
N ASN A 49 12.81 -9.14 3.33
CA ASN A 49 12.60 -9.97 4.53
C ASN A 49 11.62 -9.32 5.52
N MET A 50 11.75 -8.01 5.72
CA MET A 50 10.84 -7.25 6.59
C MET A 50 9.42 -7.24 6.03
N CYS A 51 9.25 -7.13 4.70
CA CYS A 51 7.93 -7.24 4.09
C CYS A 51 7.32 -8.63 4.27
N LEU A 52 8.10 -9.69 4.03
CA LEU A 52 7.64 -11.08 4.17
C LEU A 52 7.21 -11.41 5.60
N GLU A 53 7.95 -10.92 6.61
CA GLU A 53 7.64 -11.12 8.03
C GLU A 53 6.25 -10.62 8.41
N TYR A 54 5.81 -9.49 7.84
CA TYR A 54 4.51 -8.86 8.13
C TYR A 54 3.44 -9.12 7.06
N GLY A 55 3.68 -10.06 6.15
CA GLY A 55 2.72 -10.40 5.09
C GLY A 55 2.51 -9.29 4.05
N ILE A 56 3.42 -8.33 3.95
CA ILE A 56 3.40 -7.28 2.93
C ILE A 56 3.82 -7.90 1.60
N LYS A 57 2.97 -7.75 0.57
CA LYS A 57 3.31 -8.18 -0.79
C LYS A 57 4.45 -7.32 -1.32
N TYR A 58 5.55 -7.95 -1.69
CA TYR A 58 6.78 -7.28 -2.07
C TYR A 58 7.13 -7.49 -3.55
N HIS A 59 7.56 -6.43 -4.22
CA HIS A 59 8.14 -6.48 -5.56
C HIS A 59 9.38 -5.61 -5.65
N HIS A 60 10.46 -6.14 -6.25
CA HIS A 60 11.70 -5.41 -6.46
C HIS A 60 11.87 -5.03 -7.93
N VAL A 61 12.20 -3.76 -8.17
CA VAL A 61 12.63 -3.24 -9.46
C VAL A 61 14.11 -2.91 -9.36
N CYS A 62 14.94 -3.73 -10.02
CA CYS A 62 16.38 -3.51 -10.11
C CYS A 62 16.67 -2.31 -11.01
N ASP A 63 16.83 -1.13 -10.41
CA ASP A 63 17.06 0.13 -11.12
C ASP A 63 17.64 1.20 -10.17
N ASN A 64 18.74 1.84 -10.57
CA ASN A 64 19.36 2.97 -9.85
C ASN A 64 19.04 4.33 -10.43
N GLY A 65 18.21 4.38 -11.46
CA GLY A 65 17.84 5.60 -12.13
C GLY A 65 17.01 6.54 -11.26
N ILE A 66 16.38 7.49 -11.94
CA ILE A 66 15.44 8.41 -11.32
C ILE A 66 14.31 7.59 -10.67
N PHE A 67 13.92 7.97 -9.46
CA PHE A 67 12.82 7.32 -8.76
C PHE A 67 11.51 7.80 -9.34
N HIS A 68 10.85 6.92 -10.09
CA HIS A 68 9.59 7.23 -10.74
C HIS A 68 8.44 6.66 -9.90
N LYS A 69 8.00 7.43 -8.89
CA LYS A 69 6.92 7.02 -7.98
C LYS A 69 5.69 6.50 -8.73
N SER A 70 5.22 7.20 -9.75
CA SER A 70 4.06 6.78 -10.55
C SER A 70 4.27 5.45 -11.27
N ARG A 71 5.49 5.16 -11.75
CA ARG A 71 5.83 3.85 -12.37
C ARG A 71 5.70 2.73 -11.34
N LEU A 72 6.22 2.93 -10.14
CA LEU A 72 6.16 1.95 -9.06
C LEU A 72 4.71 1.72 -8.58
N LEU A 73 3.92 2.78 -8.46
CA LEU A 73 2.50 2.67 -8.13
C LEU A 73 1.73 1.92 -9.21
N ASN A 74 2.01 2.16 -10.50
CA ASN A 74 1.39 1.40 -11.60
C ASN A 74 1.78 -0.08 -11.58
N ILE A 75 3.02 -0.41 -11.19
CA ILE A 75 3.41 -1.81 -10.97
C ILE A 75 2.58 -2.40 -9.82
N GLY A 76 2.50 -1.70 -8.68
CA GLY A 76 1.69 -2.11 -7.54
C GLY A 76 0.22 -2.33 -7.89
N LEU A 77 -0.36 -1.46 -8.72
CA LEU A 77 -1.73 -1.57 -9.20
C LEU A 77 -1.96 -2.88 -9.96
N ASN A 78 -1.04 -3.26 -10.85
CA ASN A 78 -1.14 -4.51 -11.61
C ASN A 78 -0.90 -5.76 -10.74
N LEU A 79 -0.36 -5.60 -9.53
CA LEU A 79 -0.19 -6.69 -8.57
C LEU A 79 -1.42 -6.84 -7.66
N SER A 80 -2.26 -5.82 -7.52
CA SER A 80 -3.41 -5.84 -6.62
C SER A 80 -4.58 -6.65 -7.21
N ASN A 81 -5.31 -7.35 -6.33
CA ASN A 81 -6.65 -7.86 -6.63
C ASN A 81 -7.73 -7.19 -5.76
N ALA A 82 -7.35 -6.16 -5.00
CA ALA A 82 -8.28 -5.45 -4.14
C ALA A 82 -9.28 -4.62 -4.95
N GLU A 83 -10.46 -4.44 -4.36
CA GLU A 83 -11.58 -3.72 -4.96
C GLU A 83 -11.33 -2.21 -5.03
N PHE A 84 -10.67 -1.67 -4.00
CA PHE A 84 -10.24 -0.29 -3.93
C PHE A 84 -8.71 -0.19 -3.92
N ILE A 85 -8.20 0.94 -4.39
CA ILE A 85 -6.77 1.23 -4.44
C ILE A 85 -6.52 2.54 -3.71
N ALA A 86 -5.53 2.54 -2.82
CA ALA A 86 -5.05 3.72 -2.13
C ALA A 86 -3.54 3.86 -2.36
N PRO A 87 -3.08 4.85 -3.14
CA PRO A 87 -1.66 5.19 -3.15
C PRO A 87 -1.27 5.67 -1.75
N PHE A 88 -0.18 5.12 -1.21
CA PHE A 88 0.20 5.32 0.17
C PHE A 88 1.67 5.69 0.29
N ASP A 89 1.94 6.83 0.94
CA ASP A 89 3.29 7.35 1.09
C ASP A 89 3.96 6.78 2.33
N ILE A 90 5.16 6.22 2.14
CA ILE A 90 5.89 5.50 3.19
C ILE A 90 6.24 6.37 4.40
N ASP A 91 6.37 7.68 4.20
CA ASP A 91 6.71 8.66 5.24
C ASP A 91 5.50 9.25 5.96
N LEU A 92 4.29 8.76 5.68
CA LEU A 92 3.06 9.18 6.34
C LEU A 92 2.48 8.05 7.19
N VAL A 93 2.04 8.43 8.39
CA VAL A 93 1.27 7.55 9.28
C VAL A 93 -0.12 8.17 9.46
N PRO A 94 -1.21 7.46 9.09
CA PRO A 94 -2.56 7.96 9.25
C PRO A 94 -2.90 8.07 10.73
N ILE A 95 -3.67 9.10 11.08
CA ILE A 95 -4.14 9.27 12.46
C ILE A 95 -5.16 8.16 12.75
N LYS A 96 -4.91 7.42 13.85
CA LYS A 96 -5.81 6.39 14.38
C LYS A 96 -6.25 5.39 13.29
N ASP A 97 -7.54 5.11 13.20
CA ASP A 97 -8.18 4.14 12.32
C ASP A 97 -8.73 4.77 11.03
N SER A 98 -8.21 5.92 10.60
CA SER A 98 -8.70 6.67 9.44
C SER A 98 -8.77 5.85 8.13
N LEU A 99 -7.91 4.84 7.93
CA LEU A 99 -8.05 3.95 6.78
C LEU A 99 -9.33 3.10 6.81
N LYS A 100 -9.78 2.65 7.99
CA LYS A 100 -11.05 1.93 8.14
C LYS A 100 -12.22 2.86 7.83
N MET A 101 -12.14 4.12 8.26
CA MET A 101 -13.14 5.14 7.93
C MET A 101 -13.22 5.40 6.42
N HIS A 102 -12.07 5.55 5.75
CA HIS A 102 -12.04 5.72 4.29
C HIS A 102 -12.62 4.52 3.56
N LEU A 103 -12.26 3.30 3.95
CA LEU A 103 -12.83 2.09 3.36
C LEU A 103 -14.34 2.01 3.59
N ALA A 104 -14.83 2.34 4.79
CA ALA A 104 -16.26 2.36 5.09
C ALA A 104 -17.02 3.37 4.23
N ILE A 105 -16.46 4.56 4.00
CA ILE A 105 -17.04 5.57 3.11
C ILE A 105 -17.06 5.07 1.67
N ALA A 106 -15.94 4.57 1.15
CA ALA A 106 -15.86 4.03 -0.21
C ALA A 106 -16.86 2.88 -0.42
N SER A 107 -16.97 2.00 0.59
CA SER A 107 -17.89 0.87 0.58
C SER A 107 -19.35 1.32 0.55
N LYS A 108 -19.71 2.34 1.35
CA LYS A 108 -21.07 2.87 1.43
C LYS A 108 -21.56 3.45 0.10
N TYR A 109 -20.68 4.08 -0.67
CA TYR A 109 -21.05 4.83 -1.88
C TYR A 109 -20.66 4.14 -3.18
N LYS A 110 -20.12 2.91 -3.12
CA LYS A 110 -19.72 2.13 -4.29
C LYS A 110 -20.82 2.06 -5.35
N ASP A 111 -22.04 1.72 -4.95
CA ASP A 111 -23.16 1.51 -5.88
C ASP A 111 -23.87 2.82 -6.25
N SER A 112 -23.62 3.90 -5.52
CA SER A 112 -24.16 5.24 -5.79
C SER A 112 -23.31 6.07 -6.77
N LEU A 113 -22.15 5.55 -7.16
CA LEU A 113 -21.27 6.15 -8.17
C LEU A 113 -21.57 5.64 -9.59
N LEU A 114 -22.61 4.83 -9.77
CA LEU A 114 -23.27 4.61 -11.06
C LEU A 114 -24.03 5.89 -11.46
N TRP A 115 -23.29 6.98 -11.66
CA TRP A 115 -23.82 8.13 -12.38
C TRP A 115 -23.87 7.76 -13.85
N ASP A 116 -25.04 7.97 -14.44
CA ASP A 116 -25.33 7.92 -15.87
C ASP A 116 -24.17 8.50 -16.68
N ILE A 117 -23.32 7.62 -17.22
CA ILE A 117 -22.49 7.94 -18.38
C ILE A 117 -23.25 7.35 -19.57
N GLY A 118 -24.32 8.05 -19.93
CA GLY A 118 -24.93 7.97 -21.26
C GLY A 118 -24.07 8.67 -22.30
#